data_AF-A0A395GWA7-F1
#
_entry.id   AF-A0A395GWA7-F1
#
_cell.length_a   1.000
_cell.length_b   1.000
_cell.length_c   1.000
_cell.angle_alpha   90.00
_cell.angle_beta   90.00
_cell.angle_gamma   90.00
#
_symmetry.space_group_name_H-M   'P 1'
#
loop_
_entity.id
_entity.type
_entity.pdbx_description
1 polymer ?
#
loop_
_entity_poly.entity_id
_entity_poly.type
_entity_poly.pdbx_seq_one_letter_code
_entity_poly.pdbx_strand_id
1 'polypeptide(L)' 'MCQRLIETIEHRCGCRIDSPGSVIELNGCNNCGIIKRTQQMGKTTKRDPCPDCITNGLWVKRNGKWEKA' A
#
# COMPACT_ATOMS: atom_id res chain seq x y z
N MET A 1 21.68 -12.25 0.74
CA MET A 1 20.52 -12.26 -0.17
C MET A 1 19.37 -11.67 0.60
N CYS A 2 18.57 -10.82 -0.04
CA CYS A 2 17.53 -10.07 0.64
C CYS A 2 16.15 -10.38 0.05
N GLN A 3 15.13 -10.18 0.88
CA GLN A 3 13.74 -10.15 0.46
C GLN A 3 13.17 -8.76 0.72
N ARG A 4 12.37 -8.27 -0.22
CA ARG A 4 11.62 -7.02 -0.08
C ARG A 4 10.20 -7.33 0.33
N LEU A 5 9.75 -6.67 1.37
CA LEU A 5 8.40 -6.78 1.88
C LEU A 5 7.58 -5.64 1.30
N ILE A 6 6.43 -5.95 0.71
CA ILE A 6 5.51 -4.95 0.16
C ILE A 6 4.24 -4.93 1.00
N GLU A 7 3.88 -3.75 1.45
CA GLU A 7 2.60 -3.48 2.10
C GLU A 7 1.65 -2.91 1.06
N THR A 8 0.44 -3.46 1.01
CA THR A 8 -0.59 -3.01 0.09
C THR A 8 -1.73 -2.35 0.86
N ILE A 9 -2.08 -1.12 0.47
CA ILE A 9 -3.24 -0.41 0.99
C ILE A 9 -4.25 -0.21 -0.14
N GLU A 10 -5.48 -0.67 0.07
CA GLU A 10 -6.60 -0.42 -0.84
C GLU A 10 -7.57 0.57 -0.21
N HIS A 11 -7.84 1.67 -0.91
CA HIS A 11 -8.76 2.70 -0.48
C HIS A 11 -10.18 2.43 -0.95
N ARG A 12 -11.16 3.07 -0.30
CA ARG A 12 -12.59 2.96 -0.68
C ARG A 12 -12.89 3.33 -2.13
N CYS A 13 -12.08 4.19 -2.74
CA CYS A 13 -12.19 4.55 -4.14
C CYS A 13 -11.75 3.43 -5.11
N GLY A 14 -11.20 2.32 -4.60
CA GLY A 14 -10.63 1.23 -5.39
C GLY A 14 -9.15 1.40 -5.74
N CYS A 15 -8.56 2.55 -5.42
CA CYS A 15 -7.13 2.77 -5.63
C CYS A 15 -6.31 1.88 -4.68
N ARG A 16 -5.32 1.19 -5.25
CA ARG A 16 -4.36 0.36 -4.54
C ARG A 16 -2.99 1.05 -4.53
N ILE A 17 -2.41 1.20 -3.35
CA ILE A 17 -1.08 1.77 -3.13
C ILE A 17 -0.20 0.66 -2.57
N ASP A 18 0.80 0.27 -3.36
CA ASP A 18 1.83 -0.69 -2.95
C ASP A 18 3.05 0.07 -2.47
N SER A 19 3.32 0.00 -1.17
CA SER A 19 4.50 0.61 -0.55
C SER A 19 5.62 -0.43 -0.47
N PRO A 20 6.78 -0.21 -1.12
CA PRO A 20 7.95 -1.01 -0.88
C PRO A 20 8.41 -0.77 0.56
N GLY A 21 8.05 -1.69 1.45
CA GLY A 21 8.38 -1.64 2.86
C GLY A 21 9.85 -2.03 3.09
N SER A 22 10.08 -2.84 4.11
CA SER A 22 11.44 -3.17 4.55
C SER A 22 12.13 -4.17 3.62
N VAL A 23 13.44 -3.97 3.40
CA VAL A 23 14.33 -4.98 2.84
C VAL A 23 14.99 -5.70 4.01
N ILE A 24 14.73 -6.99 4.13
CA ILE A 24 15.30 -7.83 5.19
C ILE A 24 16.12 -8.95 4.59
N GLU A 25 16.96 -9.57 5.42
CA GLU A 25 17.72 -10.72 5.02
C GLU A 25 16.82 -11.91 4.68
N LEU A 26 17.19 -12.61 3.61
CA LEU A 26 16.57 -13.87 3.21
C LEU A 26 17.54 -15.00 3.58
N ASN A 27 17.08 -15.89 4.46
CA ASN A 27 17.77 -17.12 4.86
C ASN A 27 19.21 -16.93 5.39
N GLY A 28 19.47 -15.88 6.19
CA GLY A 28 20.77 -15.69 6.84
C GLY A 28 21.94 -15.46 5.88
N CYS A 29 21.69 -14.90 4.70
CA CYS A 29 22.67 -14.78 3.62
C CYS A 29 23.60 -13.54 3.76
N ASN A 30 24.10 -13.33 4.98
CA ASN A 30 24.98 -12.26 5.46
C ASN A 30 24.94 -10.93 4.66
N ASN A 31 23.79 -10.27 4.59
CA ASN A 31 23.64 -8.93 4.00
C ASN A 31 24.17 -8.74 2.57
N CYS A 32 24.08 -9.75 1.68
CA CYS A 32 24.62 -9.64 0.32
C CYS A 32 24.00 -8.56 -0.61
N GLY A 33 23.08 -7.71 -0.13
CA GLY A 33 22.50 -6.55 -0.84
C GLY A 33 21.56 -6.85 -2.02
N ILE A 34 21.61 -8.07 -2.57
CA ILE A 34 20.85 -8.46 -3.76
C ILE A 34 19.44 -8.93 -3.35
N ILE A 35 18.41 -8.26 -3.87
CA ILE A 35 17.00 -8.65 -3.69
C ILE A 35 16.69 -9.83 -4.61
N LYS A 36 16.37 -10.99 -4.02
CA LYS A 36 16.01 -12.22 -4.76
C LYS A 36 14.53 -12.56 -4.67
N ARG A 37 13.83 -12.00 -3.69
CA ARG A 37 12.41 -12.27 -3.46
C ARG A 37 11.68 -10.97 -3.12
N THR A 38 10.46 -10.86 -3.60
CA THR A 38 9.51 -9.85 -3.14
C THR A 38 8.31 -10.57 -2.57
N GLN A 39 7.92 -10.23 -1.34
CA GLN A 39 6.81 -10.85 -0.63
C GLN A 39 5.81 -9.77 -0.23
N GLN A 40 4.53 -10.02 -0.48
CA GLN A 40 3.47 -9.17 0.04
C GLN A 40 3.20 -9.55 1.50
N MET A 41 3.32 -8.59 2.42
CA MET A 41 3.09 -8.82 3.85
C MET A 41 1.62 -8.87 4.22
N GLY A 42 0.76 -8.24 3.42
CA GLY A 42 -0.67 -8.22 3.66
C GLY A 42 -1.35 -7.09 2.91
N LYS A 43 -2.68 -7.18 2.84
CA LYS A 43 -3.54 -6.15 2.27
C LYS A 43 -4.33 -5.49 3.41
N THR A 44 -4.16 -4.19 3.57
CA THR A 44 -5.00 -3.38 4.45
C THR A 44 -6.02 -2.61 3.61
N THR A 45 -7.26 -2.52 4.07
CA THR A 45 -8.29 -1.72 3.44
C THR A 45 -8.56 -0.46 4.27
N LYS A 46 -8.56 0.71 3.62
CA LYS A 46 -8.96 1.99 4.24
C LYS A 46 -10.39 2.32 3.83
N ARG A 47 -11.20 2.72 4.82
CA ARG A 47 -12.60 3.13 4.62
C ARG A 47 -12.72 4.50 3.96
N ASP A 48 -11.62 5.26 3.94
CA ASP A 48 -11.53 6.55 3.27
C ASP A 48 -11.01 6.40 1.83
N PRO A 49 -11.46 7.24 0.88
CA PRO A 49 -10.86 7.37 -0.44
C PRO A 49 -9.37 7.76 -0.34
N CYS A 50 -8.61 7.56 -1.42
CA CYS A 50 -7.21 7.99 -1.47
C CYS A 50 -7.12 9.52 -1.55
N PRO A 51 -6.00 10.13 -1.11
CA PRO A 51 -5.80 11.58 -1.16
C PRO A 51 -6.07 12.17 -2.55
N ASP A 52 -5.63 11.50 -3.62
CA ASP A 52 -5.84 11.99 -4.98
C ASP A 52 -7.32 12.05 -5.38
N CYS A 53 -8.11 11.04 -5.03
CA CYS A 53 -9.55 11.06 -5.31
C CYS A 53 -10.28 12.17 -4.54
N ILE A 54 -9.79 12.52 -3.36
CA ILE A 54 -10.33 13.62 -2.55
C ILE A 54 -9.93 14.96 -3.17
N THR A 55 -8.65 15.16 -3.48
CA THR A 55 -8.13 16.41 -4.07
C THR A 55 -8.72 16.71 -5.44
N ASN A 56 -8.95 15.68 -6.27
CA ASN A 56 -9.60 15.83 -7.58
C ASN A 56 -11.13 15.96 -7.48
N GLY A 57 -11.71 15.93 -6.27
CA GLY A 57 -13.14 16.05 -6.07
C GLY A 57 -13.96 14.87 -6.60
N LEU A 58 -13.36 13.71 -6.86
CA LEU A 58 -14.05 12.49 -7.30
C LEU A 58 -14.86 11.84 -6.16
N TRP A 59 -14.42 12.07 -4.92
CA TRP A 59 -15.10 11.67 -3.70
C TRP A 59 -15.23 12.85 -2.77
N VAL A 60 -16.44 13.11 -2.30
CA VAL A 60 -16.77 14.21 -1.39
C VAL A 60 -17.46 13.68 -0.14
N LYS A 61 -17.26 14.37 0.98
CA LYS A 61 -17.88 13.99 2.25
C LYS A 61 -19.16 14.81 2.43
N ARG A 62 -20.33 14.17 2.26
CA ARG A 62 -21.66 14.78 2.49
C ARG A 62 -22.29 14.13 3.72
N ASN A 63 -22.77 14.94 4.67
CA ASN A 63 -23.36 14.44 5.92
C ASN A 63 -22.52 13.37 6.66
N GLY A 64 -21.20 13.54 6.66
CA GLY A 64 -20.26 12.61 7.30
C GLY A 64 -19.99 11.31 6.54
N LYS A 65 -20.66 11.07 5.40
CA LYS A 65 -20.47 9.89 4.54
C LYS A 65 -19.68 10.27 3.30
N TRP A 66 -18.78 9.37 2.88
CA TRP A 66 -18.10 9.48 1.60
C TRP A 66 -19.05 9.06 0.48
N GLU A 67 -19.25 9.97 -0.46
CA GLU A 67 -20.07 9.79 -1.65
C GLU A 67 -19.19 10.09 -2.87
N LYS A 68 -19.43 9.40 -3.99
CA LYS A 68 -18.89 9.84 -5.27
C LYS A 68 -19.56 11.18 -5.62
N ALA A 69 -18.76 12.14 -6.08
CA ALA A 69 -19.24 13.51 -6.33
C ALA A 69 -20.39 13.57 -7.34
#